data_AF-A0A967HD79-F1
#
_entry.id   AF-A0A967HD79-F1
#
_cell.length_a   1.000
_cell.length_b   1.000
_cell.length_c   1.000
_cell.angle_alpha   90.00
_cell.angle_beta   90.00
_cell.angle_gamma   90.00
#
_symmetry.space_group_name_H-M   'P 1'
#
loop_
_entity.id
_entity.type
_entity.pdbx_description
1 polymer ?
#
loop_
_entity_poly.entity_id
_entity_poly.type
_entity_poly.pdbx_seq_one_letter_code
_entity_poly.pdbx_strand_id
1 'polypeptide(L)'
;EIRHPNGWVTRYAHLRGFVSGVVLGSRVRQTDVIGYVGQTGLATGNHLHYEMLQNGQQKDPLRVELPPGDPVPSQNRQRWRSEMSARVALLESIPPAGPVRTAIAVAEDDAPAPEDGSSDRDAPGSGAQPPS
;
A
#
# COMPACT_ATOMS: atom_id res chain seq x y z
N GLU A 1 8.93 3.59 -8.83
CA GLU A 1 9.12 5.05 -8.68
C GLU A 1 8.44 5.49 -7.39
N ILE A 2 9.03 6.44 -6.65
CA ILE A 2 8.46 7.05 -5.46
C ILE A 2 8.29 8.54 -5.70
N ARG A 3 7.10 9.07 -5.41
CA ARG A 3 6.80 10.51 -5.47
C ARG A 3 6.92 11.10 -4.07
N HIS A 4 7.57 12.25 -3.97
CA HIS A 4 7.81 13.01 -2.75
C HIS A 4 7.07 14.35 -2.82
N PRO A 5 6.98 15.11 -1.71
CA PRO A 5 6.51 16.50 -1.74
C PRO A 5 7.30 17.38 -2.71
N ASN A 6 6.74 18.55 -3.04
CA ASN A 6 7.43 19.62 -3.78
C ASN A 6 7.93 19.21 -5.20
N GLY A 7 7.25 18.26 -5.85
CA GLY A 7 7.55 17.85 -7.23
C GLY A 7 8.77 16.94 -7.39
N TRP A 8 9.31 16.41 -6.29
CA TRP A 8 10.43 15.47 -6.29
C TRP A 8 9.98 14.03 -6.55
N VAL A 9 10.82 13.29 -7.26
CA VAL A 9 10.60 11.89 -7.63
C VAL A 9 11.92 11.13 -7.52
N THR A 10 11.89 9.91 -7.00
CA THR A 10 13.04 9.00 -7.00
C THR A 10 12.75 7.66 -7.64
N ARG A 11 13.79 7.08 -8.27
CA ARG A 11 13.73 5.76 -8.91
C ARG A 11 14.87 4.88 -8.44
N TYR A 12 14.58 3.58 -8.40
CA TYR A 12 15.47 2.53 -7.91
C TYR A 12 15.33 1.39 -8.91
N ALA A 13 16.40 1.07 -9.62
CA ALA A 13 16.43 0.01 -10.64
C ALA A 13 17.50 -1.05 -10.29
N HIS A 14 17.51 -2.14 -11.08
CA HIS A 14 18.31 -3.35 -10.84
C HIS A 14 17.98 -4.10 -9.54
N LEU A 15 16.80 -3.86 -8.96
CA LEU A 15 16.36 -4.56 -7.75
C LEU A 15 16.08 -6.05 -8.03
N ARG A 16 16.53 -6.95 -7.14
CA ARG A 16 16.16 -8.39 -7.19
C ARG A 16 14.72 -8.67 -6.74
N GLY A 17 14.06 -7.68 -6.14
CA GLY A 17 12.69 -7.76 -5.66
C GLY A 17 12.33 -6.61 -4.71
N PHE A 18 11.03 -6.38 -4.53
CA PHE A 18 10.48 -5.44 -3.56
C PHE A 18 10.24 -6.14 -2.21
N VAL A 19 10.09 -5.37 -1.14
CA VAL A 19 9.62 -5.93 0.15
C VAL A 19 8.13 -6.28 0.06
N SER A 20 7.68 -7.27 0.83
CA SER A 20 6.24 -7.58 0.94
C SER A 20 5.45 -6.36 1.46
N GLY A 21 4.28 -6.10 0.88
CA GLY A 21 3.41 -4.96 1.24
C GLY A 21 3.74 -3.62 0.55
N VAL A 22 4.89 -3.50 -0.13
CA VAL A 22 5.16 -2.34 -0.99
C VAL A 22 4.62 -2.61 -2.39
N VAL A 23 3.50 -1.96 -2.71
CA VAL A 23 2.77 -2.05 -3.99
C VAL A 23 2.51 -0.64 -4.55
N LEU A 24 1.89 -0.57 -5.73
CA LEU A 24 1.49 0.71 -6.31
C LEU A 24 0.54 1.45 -5.36
N GLY A 25 0.88 2.69 -5.01
CA GLY A 25 0.09 3.51 -4.08
C GLY A 25 0.44 3.35 -2.59
N SER A 26 1.30 2.41 -2.21
CA SER A 26 1.80 2.32 -0.83
C SER A 26 2.48 3.62 -0.42
N ARG A 27 2.13 4.15 0.76
CA ARG A 27 2.88 5.23 1.41
C ARG A 27 4.09 4.63 2.11
N VAL A 28 5.26 5.21 1.85
CA VAL A 28 6.52 4.87 2.51
C VAL A 28 7.12 6.11 3.15
N ARG A 29 7.88 5.93 4.21
CA ARG A 29 8.62 6.96 4.95
C ARG A 29 10.08 6.93 4.53
N GLN A 30 10.79 8.02 4.84
CA GLN A 30 12.25 8.00 4.77
C GLN A 30 12.78 6.87 5.69
N THR A 31 13.84 6.19 5.25
CA THR A 31 14.45 4.98 5.84
C THR A 31 13.65 3.67 5.75
N ASP A 32 12.43 3.64 5.19
CA ASP A 32 11.73 2.38 4.93
C ASP A 32 12.47 1.55 3.86
N VAL A 33 12.60 0.24 4.10
CA VAL A 33 13.13 -0.70 3.10
C VAL A 33 12.04 -0.97 2.07
N ILE A 34 12.28 -0.59 0.81
CA ILE A 34 11.31 -0.77 -0.29
C ILE A 34 11.61 -1.99 -1.17
N GLY A 35 12.83 -2.52 -1.10
CA GLY A 35 13.31 -3.62 -1.94
C GLY A 35 14.79 -3.88 -1.75
N TYR A 36 15.35 -4.79 -2.54
CA TYR A 36 16.71 -5.30 -2.38
C TYR A 36 17.50 -5.19 -3.68
N VAL A 37 18.79 -4.85 -3.58
CA VAL A 37 19.73 -4.78 -4.71
C VAL A 37 19.89 -6.13 -5.41
N GLY A 38 20.08 -6.09 -6.72
CA GLY A 38 20.35 -7.24 -7.59
C GLY A 38 20.98 -6.81 -8.92
N GLN A 39 20.66 -7.56 -9.98
CA GLN A 39 21.19 -7.36 -11.34
C GLN A 39 20.07 -7.51 -12.39
N THR A 40 18.86 -7.02 -12.11
CA THR A 40 17.73 -7.14 -13.07
C THR A 40 17.85 -6.14 -14.22
N GLY A 41 17.51 -6.57 -15.44
CA GLY A 41 17.62 -5.76 -16.65
C GLY A 41 19.06 -5.65 -17.17
N LEU A 42 19.38 -4.54 -17.84
CA LEU A 42 20.73 -4.29 -18.36
C LEU A 42 21.67 -3.85 -17.23
N ALA A 43 22.30 -4.82 -16.55
CA ALA A 43 23.22 -4.60 -15.45
C ALA A 43 24.46 -5.51 -15.54
N THR A 44 25.65 -4.95 -15.36
CA THR A 44 26.93 -5.67 -15.42
C THR A 44 27.30 -6.43 -14.14
N GLY A 45 26.66 -6.09 -13.02
CA GLY A 45 26.85 -6.73 -11.71
C GLY A 45 25.81 -6.24 -10.70
N ASN A 46 25.87 -6.73 -9.47
CA ASN A 46 24.96 -6.30 -8.40
C ASN A 46 25.22 -4.84 -7.99
N HIS A 47 24.31 -3.93 -8.33
CA HIS A 47 24.39 -2.51 -7.97
C HIS A 47 23.00 -1.87 -7.94
N LEU A 48 22.90 -0.67 -7.36
CA LEU A 48 21.68 0.14 -7.40
C LEU A 48 21.84 1.25 -8.43
N HIS A 49 20.94 1.32 -9.42
CA HIS A 49 20.76 2.53 -10.22
C HIS A 49 19.71 3.41 -9.55
N TYR A 50 20.12 4.63 -9.17
CA TYR A 50 19.31 5.59 -8.43
C TYR A 50 19.17 6.88 -9.22
N GLU A 51 17.93 7.32 -9.45
CA GLU A 51 17.63 8.60 -10.11
C GLU A 51 16.90 9.53 -9.14
N MET A 52 17.26 10.81 -9.18
CA MET A 52 16.46 11.90 -8.62
C MET A 52 15.93 12.76 -9.76
N LEU A 53 14.65 13.12 -9.68
CA LEU A 53 14.01 14.02 -10.63
C LEU A 53 13.25 15.11 -9.87
N GLN A 54 13.30 16.33 -10.39
CA GLN A 54 12.49 17.47 -9.93
C GLN A 54 11.66 17.97 -11.10
N ASN A 55 10.33 17.96 -10.96
CA ASN A 55 9.41 18.41 -12.01
C ASN A 55 9.68 17.75 -13.38
N GLY A 56 10.01 16.45 -13.37
CA GLY A 56 10.32 15.65 -14.55
C GLY A 56 11.76 15.76 -15.08
N GLN A 57 12.56 16.72 -14.61
CA GLN A 57 13.97 16.84 -14.99
C GLN A 57 14.86 16.00 -14.06
N GLN A 58 15.74 15.16 -14.61
CA GLN A 58 16.78 14.51 -13.82
C GLN A 58 17.71 15.54 -13.17
N LYS A 59 18.10 15.28 -11.92
CA LYS A 59 19.07 16.06 -11.13
C LYS A 59 20.15 15.11 -10.62
N ASP A 60 21.39 15.57 -10.60
CA ASP A 60 22.50 14.81 -10.01
C ASP A 60 22.28 14.64 -8.50
N PRO A 61 22.06 13.42 -7.99
CA PRO A 61 21.77 13.19 -6.57
C PRO A 61 22.85 13.69 -5.61
N LEU A 62 24.10 13.77 -6.05
CA LEU A 62 25.23 14.21 -5.22
C LEU A 62 25.34 15.75 -5.14
N ARG A 63 24.53 16.47 -5.92
CA ARG A 63 24.53 17.94 -6.03
C ARG A 63 23.19 18.58 -5.66
N VAL A 64 22.16 17.80 -5.31
CA VAL A 64 20.90 18.34 -4.82
C VAL A 64 21.03 18.71 -3.34
N GLU A 65 20.88 20.00 -3.04
CA GLU A 65 20.65 20.45 -1.67
C GLU A 65 19.19 20.17 -1.28
N LEU A 66 19.00 19.23 -0.36
CA LEU A 66 17.72 18.97 0.32
C LEU A 66 17.80 19.46 1.76
N PRO A 67 17.63 20.78 2.03
CA PRO A 67 17.60 21.27 3.40
C PRO A 67 16.43 20.63 4.16
N PRO A 68 16.62 20.18 5.40
CA PRO A 68 15.50 19.83 6.27
C PRO A 68 14.64 21.07 6.51
N GLY A 69 13.35 20.87 6.82
CA GLY A 69 12.48 21.97 7.22
C GLY A 69 13.00 22.67 8.49
N ASP A 70 12.73 23.97 8.61
CA ASP A 70 13.23 24.78 9.71
C ASP A 70 12.88 24.19 11.09
N PRO A 71 13.84 24.05 12.02
CA PRO A 71 13.57 23.57 13.36
C PRO A 71 12.74 24.59 14.14
N VAL A 72 11.89 24.12 15.04
CA VAL A 72 11.13 25.00 15.96
C VAL A 72 12.12 25.89 16.74
N PRO A 73 12.04 27.24 16.62
CA PRO A 73 12.99 28.15 17.25
C PRO A 73 13.14 27.90 18.74
N SER A 74 14.36 28.03 19.27
CA SER A 74 14.72 27.58 20.63
C SER A 74 13.78 28.12 21.71
N GLN A 75 13.45 29.41 21.63
CA GLN A 75 12.48 30.15 22.45
C GLN A 75 11.04 29.61 22.38
N ASN A 76 10.62 29.09 21.23
CA ASN A 76 9.27 28.59 20.98
C ASN A 76 9.09 27.12 21.38
N ARG A 77 10.18 26.37 21.61
CA ARG A 77 10.12 24.92 21.89
C ARG A 77 9.27 24.55 23.11
N GLN A 78 9.32 25.35 24.19
CA GLN A 78 8.52 25.11 25.39
C GLN A 78 7.02 25.20 25.09
N ARG A 79 6.61 26.30 24.44
CA ARG A 79 5.23 26.53 24.00
C ARG A 79 4.79 25.44 23.04
N TRP A 80 5.56 25.18 21.98
CA TRP A 80 5.27 24.16 20.97
C TRP A 80 5.07 22.77 21.59
N ARG A 81 5.89 22.35 22.57
CA ARG A 81 5.72 21.07 23.27
C ARG A 81 4.40 20.99 24.03
N SER A 82 4.06 22.02 24.81
CA SER A 82 2.78 22.06 25.54
C SER A 82 1.57 22.08 24.60
N GLU A 83 1.70 22.78 23.47
CA GLU A 83 0.66 22.88 22.46
C GLU A 83 0.54 21.62 21.59
N MET A 84 1.63 20.87 21.41
CA MET A 84 1.65 19.55 20.80
C MET A 84 0.98 18.54 21.74
N SER A 85 1.41 18.45 23.01
CA SER A 85 0.89 17.44 23.95
C SER A 85 -0.61 17.58 24.18
N ALA A 86 -1.12 18.82 24.32
CA ALA A 86 -2.55 19.08 24.43
C ALA A 86 -3.34 18.63 23.19
N ARG A 87 -2.82 18.86 21.98
CA ARG A 87 -3.47 18.44 20.73
C ARG A 87 -3.38 16.93 20.50
N VAL A 88 -2.28 16.28 20.87
CA VAL A 88 -2.13 14.82 20.79
C VAL A 88 -3.09 14.15 21.77
N ALA A 89 -3.16 14.59 23.02
CA ALA A 89 -4.11 14.07 24.01
C ALA A 89 -5.58 14.24 23.55
N LEU A 90 -5.91 15.35 22.88
CA LEU A 90 -7.23 15.53 22.27
C LEU A 90 -7.49 14.50 21.16
N LEU A 91 -6.54 14.29 20.24
CA LEU A 91 -6.66 13.29 19.17
C LEU A 91 -6.80 11.86 19.72
N GLU A 92 -6.06 11.52 20.78
CA GLU A 92 -6.12 10.21 21.45
C GLU A 92 -7.44 10.00 22.22
N SER A 93 -8.08 11.08 22.68
CA SER A 93 -9.39 11.04 23.34
C SER A 93 -10.58 10.89 22.37
N ILE A 94 -10.37 11.14 21.08
CA ILE A 94 -11.39 10.88 20.06
C ILE A 94 -11.41 9.36 19.81
N PRO A 95 -12.52 8.65 20.12
CA PRO A 95 -12.60 7.22 19.83
C PRO A 95 -12.40 6.99 18.33
N PRO A 96 -11.72 5.90 17.93
CA PRO A 96 -11.50 5.61 16.53
C PRO A 96 -12.85 5.59 15.80
N ALA A 97 -12.92 6.29 14.66
CA ALA A 97 -14.13 6.32 13.87
C ALA A 97 -14.59 4.88 13.61
N GLY A 98 -15.86 4.60 13.93
CA GLY A 98 -16.50 3.34 13.53
C GLY A 98 -16.40 3.13 12.02
N PRO A 99 -16.68 1.92 11.51
CA PRO A 99 -16.41 1.53 10.13
C PRO A 99 -16.89 2.60 9.15
N VAL A 100 -15.93 3.30 8.53
CA VAL A 100 -16.19 4.37 7.58
C VAL A 100 -16.90 3.74 6.37
N ARG A 101 -18.22 3.93 6.29
CA ARG A 101 -19.00 3.54 5.13
C ARG A 101 -18.61 4.45 3.96
N THR A 102 -17.59 4.04 3.21
CA THR A 102 -17.33 4.56 1.87
C THR A 102 -18.53 4.21 1.00
N ALA A 103 -19.42 5.19 0.79
CA ALA A 103 -20.54 5.10 -0.12
C ALA A 103 -20.04 5.14 -1.58
N ILE A 104 -19.38 4.06 -2.00
CA ILE A 104 -19.23 3.68 -3.41
C ILE A 104 -20.00 2.38 -3.54
N ALA A 105 -21.33 2.51 -3.61
CA ALA A 105 -22.15 1.45 -4.17
C ALA A 105 -21.89 1.46 -5.68
N VAL A 106 -21.04 0.56 -6.15
CA VAL A 106 -21.24 0.03 -7.51
C VAL A 106 -22.56 -0.71 -7.45
N ALA A 107 -23.55 -0.27 -8.23
CA ALA A 107 -24.77 -1.04 -8.39
C ALA A 107 -24.39 -2.32 -9.15
N GLU A 108 -24.34 -3.45 -8.45
CA GLU A 108 -24.32 -4.75 -9.09
C GLU A 108 -25.75 -5.08 -9.56
N ASP A 109 -25.82 -5.58 -10.79
CA ASP A 109 -27.05 -5.72 -11.57
C ASP A 109 -28.02 -6.72 -10.94
N ASP A 110 -29.30 -6.36 -10.85
CA ASP A 110 -30.35 -7.21 -10.29
C ASP A 110 -30.81 -8.24 -11.33
N ALA A 111 -30.05 -9.33 -11.45
CA ALA A 111 -30.35 -10.45 -12.32
C ALA A 111 -30.96 -11.62 -11.51
N PRO A 112 -32.26 -11.92 -11.68
CA PRO A 112 -32.91 -13.01 -10.93
C PRO A 112 -32.38 -14.39 -11.37
N ALA A 113 -32.32 -15.31 -10.42
CA ALA A 113 -31.81 -16.66 -10.63
C ALA A 113 -32.66 -17.48 -11.62
N PRO A 114 -32.04 -18.33 -12.46
CA PRO A 114 -32.76 -19.37 -13.19
C PRO A 114 -33.05 -20.56 -12.27
N GLU A 115 -34.33 -20.88 -12.08
CA GLU A 115 -34.76 -22.23 -11.68
C GLU A 115 -35.15 -23.05 -12.93
N ASP A 116 -35.33 -24.38 -12.75
CA ASP A 116 -35.54 -25.42 -13.78
C ASP A 116 -34.27 -25.76 -14.62
N GLY A 117 -33.75 -27.01 -14.62
CA GLY A 117 -34.21 -28.21 -13.90
C GLY A 117 -33.48 -29.50 -14.32
N SER A 118 -34.04 -30.64 -13.93
CA SER A 118 -33.70 -32.02 -14.37
C SER A 118 -32.31 -32.60 -14.00
N SER A 119 -32.30 -33.52 -13.03
CA SER A 119 -31.61 -34.81 -13.20
C SER A 119 -32.46 -35.97 -12.64
N ASP A 120 -32.76 -36.93 -13.52
CA ASP A 120 -33.63 -38.09 -13.29
C ASP A 120 -32.75 -39.36 -13.36
N ARG A 121 -33.01 -40.37 -12.49
CA ARG A 121 -32.41 -41.73 -12.44
C ARG A 121 -30.95 -41.81 -11.94
N ASP A 122 -30.47 -42.88 -11.29
CA ASP A 122 -30.99 -44.22 -10.92
C ASP A 122 -30.31 -44.63 -9.56
N ALA A 123 -30.50 -45.77 -8.87
CA ALA A 123 -31.15 -47.06 -9.15
C ALA A 123 -31.67 -47.73 -7.83
N PRO A 124 -32.37 -48.89 -7.86
CA PRO A 124 -33.09 -49.44 -6.70
C PRO A 124 -32.28 -50.41 -5.83
N GLY A 125 -32.69 -50.55 -4.56
CA GLY A 125 -32.20 -51.58 -3.64
C GLY A 125 -33.27 -52.02 -2.64
N SER A 126 -34.03 -53.06 -2.96
CA SER A 126 -34.95 -53.74 -2.05
C SER A 126 -34.40 -55.13 -1.70
N GLY A 127 -34.46 -55.50 -0.42
CA GLY A 127 -33.90 -56.75 0.08
C GLY A 127 -34.92 -57.89 0.25
N ALA A 128 -34.38 -59.06 0.62
CA ALA A 128 -35.03 -60.25 1.17
C ALA A 128 -35.91 -61.14 0.26
N GLN A 129 -35.39 -62.33 -0.07
CA GLN A 129 -36.18 -63.57 -0.16
C GLN A 129 -36.51 -64.08 1.27
N PRO A 130 -37.54 -64.92 1.45
CA PRO A 130 -37.31 -66.37 1.59
C PRO A 130 -38.47 -67.21 0.96
N PRO A 131 -38.70 -68.50 1.30
CA PRO A 131 -38.02 -69.63 0.66
C PRO A 131 -38.97 -70.74 0.13
N SER A 132 -38.46 -71.61 -0.76
CA SER A 132 -38.70 -73.08 -0.84
C SER A 132 -37.86 -73.67 -1.96
#